data_AF-A5KL56-F1
#
_entry.id   AF-A5KL56-F1
#
_cell.length_a   1.000
_cell.length_b   1.000
_cell.length_c   1.000
_cell.angle_alpha   90.00
_cell.angle_beta   90.00
_cell.angle_gamma   90.00
#
_symmetry.space_group_name_H-M   'P 1'
#
loop_
_entity.id
_entity.type
_entity.pdbx_description
1 polymer ?
#
loop_
_entity_poly.entity_id
_entity_poly.type
_entity_poly.pdbx_seq_one_letter_code
_entity_poly.pdbx_strand_id
1 'polypeptide(L)'
;MNTDKIYAEQLANEYAPKDTSKVVALRKLDAKAKLPANVFTYTFGIITALVAGVGMCLSMKVIGNGSTAMFVLGVIVGIIGLLGMGVNYPIYKKLLAQGKQKYAFEIMELAKEISEK
;
A
#
# COMPACT_ATOMS: atom_id res chain seq x y z
N MET A 1 -27.00 -1.86 16.31
CA MET A 1 -25.70 -2.46 15.89
C MET A 1 -24.83 -2.47 17.13
N ASN A 2 -24.49 -3.64 17.69
CA ASN A 2 -23.85 -3.75 19.01
C ASN A 2 -22.33 -3.84 18.84
N THR A 3 -21.66 -2.69 18.86
CA THR A 3 -20.21 -2.55 18.70
C THR A 3 -19.41 -3.38 19.70
N ASP A 4 -19.92 -3.51 20.93
CA ASP A 4 -19.28 -4.31 21.99
C ASP A 4 -19.24 -5.80 21.67
N LYS A 5 -20.28 -6.30 21.00
CA LYS A 5 -20.36 -7.71 20.60
C LYS A 5 -19.37 -8.03 19.49
N ILE A 6 -19.25 -7.14 18.51
CA ILE A 6 -18.27 -7.26 17.42
C ILE A 6 -16.85 -7.17 17.98
N TYR A 7 -16.60 -6.29 18.95
CA TYR A 7 -15.29 -6.15 19.57
C TYR A 7 -14.91 -7.38 20.42
N ALA A 8 -15.85 -7.93 21.19
CA ALA A 8 -15.66 -9.17 21.95
C ALA A 8 -15.40 -10.38 21.03
N GLU A 9 -16.11 -10.49 19.90
CA GLU A 9 -15.87 -11.52 18.90
C GLU A 9 -14.50 -11.37 18.22
N GLN A 10 -14.09 -10.14 17.88
CA GLN A 10 -12.75 -9.88 17.33
C GLN A 10 -11.64 -10.28 18.30
N LEU A 11 -11.79 -9.92 19.59
CA LEU A 11 -10.82 -10.25 20.62
C LEU A 11 -10.75 -11.77 20.86
N ALA A 12 -11.89 -12.44 21.01
CA ALA A 12 -11.93 -13.89 21.16
C ALA A 12 -11.30 -14.62 19.95
N ASN A 13 -11.54 -14.13 18.73
CA ASN A 13 -10.97 -14.68 17.50
C ASN A 13 -9.45 -14.41 17.36
N GLU A 14 -8.93 -13.39 18.06
CA GLU A 14 -7.50 -13.09 18.10
C GLU A 14 -6.72 -14.11 18.95
N TYR A 15 -7.33 -14.58 20.05
CA TYR A 15 -6.79 -15.58 20.99
C TYR A 15 -7.21 -17.03 20.69
N ALA A 16 -8.20 -17.25 19.83
CA ALA A 16 -8.57 -18.59 19.38
C ALA A 16 -7.38 -19.24 18.65
N PRO A 17 -7.06 -20.52 18.92
CA PRO A 17 -5.98 -21.21 18.23
C PRO A 17 -6.25 -21.19 16.72
N LYS A 18 -5.39 -20.48 15.98
CA LYS A 18 -5.50 -20.27 14.52
C LYS A 18 -5.21 -21.54 13.70
N ASP A 19 -5.15 -22.69 14.36
CA ASP A 19 -4.83 -24.02 13.86
C ASP A 19 -5.99 -24.70 13.11
N THR A 20 -6.75 -23.91 12.34
CA THR A 20 -7.56 -24.46 11.26
C THR A 20 -6.92 -24.05 9.95
N SER A 21 -6.42 -25.03 9.19
CA SER A 21 -5.75 -24.86 7.88
C SER A 21 -6.44 -23.80 6.98
N LYS A 22 -7.77 -23.68 7.10
CA LYS A 22 -8.61 -22.74 6.37
C LYS A 22 -8.42 -21.26 6.77
N VAL A 23 -8.25 -20.91 8.05
CA VAL A 23 -8.00 -19.52 8.48
C VAL A 23 -6.63 -19.03 7.98
N VAL A 24 -5.63 -19.92 8.00
CA VAL A 24 -4.31 -19.64 7.43
C VAL A 24 -4.39 -19.47 5.91
N ALA A 25 -5.18 -20.30 5.21
CA ALA A 25 -5.42 -20.16 3.78
C ALA A 25 -6.11 -18.83 3.43
N LEU A 26 -7.10 -18.41 4.23
CA LEU A 26 -7.78 -17.12 4.09
C LEU A 26 -6.79 -15.94 4.21
N ARG A 27 -5.90 -15.98 5.22
CA ARG A 27 -4.84 -14.95 5.38
C ARG A 27 -3.88 -14.93 4.20
N LYS A 28 -3.50 -16.10 3.67
CA LYS A 28 -2.61 -16.19 2.49
C LYS A 28 -3.30 -15.59 1.25
N LEU A 29 -4.59 -15.81 1.08
CA LEU A 29 -5.39 -15.22 -0.02
C LEU A 29 -5.52 -13.70 0.11
N ASP A 30 -5.83 -13.17 1.30
CA ASP A 30 -5.87 -11.72 1.53
C ASP A 30 -4.49 -11.07 1.30
N ALA A 31 -3.42 -11.71 1.75
CA ALA A 31 -2.06 -11.24 1.47
C ALA A 31 -1.74 -11.23 -0.04
N LYS A 32 -2.15 -12.27 -0.79
CA LYS A 32 -2.02 -12.31 -2.25
C LYS A 32 -2.84 -11.22 -2.95
N ALA A 33 -4.04 -10.93 -2.46
CA ALA A 33 -4.90 -9.88 -3.00
C ALA A 33 -4.29 -8.47 -2.82
N LYS A 34 -3.60 -8.24 -1.70
CA LYS A 34 -2.99 -6.94 -1.37
C LYS A 34 -1.57 -6.76 -1.90
N LEU A 35 -0.85 -7.86 -2.14
CA LEU A 35 0.52 -7.88 -2.66
C LEU A 35 0.77 -6.94 -3.85
N PRO A 36 -0.01 -6.97 -4.95
CA PRO A 36 0.26 -6.10 -6.10
C PRO A 36 0.13 -4.61 -5.75
N ALA A 37 -0.84 -4.25 -4.90
CA ALA A 37 -1.02 -2.88 -4.45
C ALA A 37 0.16 -2.42 -3.58
N ASN A 38 0.61 -3.26 -2.64
CA ASN A 38 1.76 -2.95 -1.79
C ASN A 38 3.06 -2.80 -2.60
N VAL A 39 3.35 -3.75 -3.49
CA VAL A 39 4.56 -3.72 -4.31
C VAL A 39 4.59 -2.46 -5.15
N PHE A 40 3.47 -2.08 -5.77
CA PHE A 40 3.38 -0.83 -6.52
C PHE A 40 3.65 0.39 -5.63
N THR A 41 2.99 0.50 -4.48
CA THR A 41 3.12 1.66 -3.59
C THR A 41 4.53 1.83 -3.06
N TYR A 42 5.21 0.75 -2.70
CA TYR A 42 6.60 0.81 -2.27
C TYR A 42 7.53 1.18 -3.42
N THR A 43 7.39 0.55 -4.59
CA THR A 43 8.27 0.82 -5.74
C THR A 43 8.11 2.26 -6.22
N PHE A 44 6.87 2.69 -6.43
CA PHE A 44 6.55 4.05 -6.88
C PHE A 44 6.92 5.10 -5.82
N GLY A 45 6.69 4.80 -4.54
CA GLY A 45 7.10 5.64 -3.43
C GLY A 45 8.62 5.84 -3.37
N ILE A 46 9.40 4.78 -3.54
CA ILE A 46 10.87 4.85 -3.56
C ILE A 46 11.35 5.71 -4.74
N ILE A 47 10.81 5.47 -5.94
CA ILE A 47 11.18 6.24 -7.14
C ILE A 47 10.87 7.72 -6.95
N THR A 48 9.67 8.06 -6.48
CA THR A 48 9.27 9.47 -6.28
C THR A 48 10.07 10.15 -5.18
N ALA A 49 10.44 9.43 -4.11
CA ALA A 49 11.34 9.92 -3.07
C ALA A 49 12.76 10.19 -3.60
N LEU A 50 13.30 9.30 -4.42
CA LEU A 50 14.59 9.51 -5.07
C LEU A 50 14.57 10.72 -6.02
N VAL A 51 13.51 10.87 -6.82
CA VAL A 51 13.33 12.03 -7.71
C VAL A 51 13.28 13.34 -6.90
N ALA A 52 12.50 13.37 -5.82
CA ALA A 52 12.44 14.53 -4.94
C ALA A 52 13.80 14.84 -4.30
N GLY A 53 14.52 13.81 -3.82
CA GLY A 53 15.86 13.92 -3.27
C GLY A 53 16.87 14.50 -4.26
N VAL A 54 16.89 14.00 -5.50
CA VAL A 54 17.74 14.52 -6.58
C VAL A 54 17.39 15.98 -6.90
N GLY A 55 16.10 16.32 -6.94
CA GLY A 55 15.65 17.70 -7.11
C GLY A 55 16.18 18.64 -6.04
N MET A 56 16.19 18.19 -4.77
CA MET A 56 16.76 18.95 -3.65
C MET A 56 18.30 19.08 -3.75
N CYS A 57 19.01 18.02 -4.12
CA CYS A 57 20.47 18.10 -4.29
C CYS A 57 20.89 19.07 -5.42
N LEU A 58 20.11 19.11 -6.50
CA LEU A 58 20.30 20.05 -7.62
C LEU A 58 19.98 21.50 -7.22
N SER A 59 18.90 21.71 -6.45
CA SER A 59 18.52 23.05 -5.99
C SER A 59 19.49 23.61 -4.94
N MET A 60 20.08 22.77 -4.10
CA MET A 60 21.11 23.21 -3.14
C MET A 60 22.47 23.50 -3.79
N LYS A 61 22.58 23.43 -5.12
CA LYS A 61 23.82 23.63 -5.89
C LYS A 61 24.98 22.73 -5.44
N VAL A 62 24.67 21.62 -4.78
CA VAL A 62 25.64 20.59 -4.37
C VAL A 62 26.09 19.77 -5.59
N ILE A 63 25.18 19.63 -6.56
CA ILE A 63 25.40 18.89 -7.81
C ILE A 63 25.15 19.85 -8.99
N GLY A 64 26.14 19.97 -9.88
CA GLY A 64 26.13 20.92 -11.01
C GLY A 64 26.84 22.23 -10.68
N ASN A 65 27.34 22.92 -11.70
CA ASN A 65 28.33 24.01 -11.64
C ASN A 65 27.86 25.32 -10.94
N GLY A 66 27.01 25.25 -9.92
CA GLY A 66 26.47 26.40 -9.16
C GLY A 66 25.51 27.30 -9.95
N SER A 67 25.21 26.95 -11.20
CA SER A 67 24.42 27.76 -12.13
C SER A 67 22.95 27.88 -11.69
N THR A 68 22.38 29.07 -11.89
CA THR A 68 20.95 29.36 -11.70
C THR A 68 20.06 28.42 -12.53
N ALA A 69 20.54 27.91 -13.68
CA ALA A 69 19.80 26.94 -14.48
C ALA A 69 19.61 25.59 -13.75
N MET A 70 20.63 25.11 -13.03
CA MET A 70 20.56 23.85 -12.26
C MET A 70 19.62 23.98 -11.05
N PHE A 71 19.54 25.18 -10.47
CA PHE A 71 18.58 25.48 -9.41
C PHE A 71 17.14 25.33 -9.91
N VAL A 72 16.81 25.97 -11.05
CA VAL A 72 15.46 25.92 -11.64
C VAL A 72 15.08 24.50 -12.03
N LEU A 73 16.01 23.75 -12.64
CA LEU A 73 15.80 22.33 -12.96
C LEU A 73 15.56 21.49 -11.70
N GLY A 74 16.34 21.71 -10.64
CA GLY A 74 16.16 21.02 -9.36
C GLY A 74 14.78 21.27 -8.74
N VAL A 75 14.29 22.51 -8.80
CA VAL A 75 12.94 22.85 -8.32
C VAL A 75 11.85 22.15 -9.12
N ILE A 76 11.95 22.14 -10.45
CA ILE A 76 10.96 21.45 -11.31
C ILE A 76 10.93 19.95 -11.00
N VAL A 77 12.10 19.32 -10.93
CA VAL A 77 12.23 17.89 -10.61
C VAL A 77 11.70 17.57 -9.20
N GLY A 78 12.00 18.43 -8.23
CA GLY A 78 11.48 18.31 -6.86
C GLY A 78 9.96 18.37 -6.80
N ILE A 79 9.33 19.31 -7.53
CA ILE A 79 7.87 19.43 -7.61
C ILE A 79 7.25 18.17 -8.23
N ILE A 80 7.85 17.61 -9.29
CA ILE A 80 7.39 16.35 -9.90
C ILE A 80 7.48 15.19 -8.89
N GLY A 81 8.56 15.10 -8.11
CA GLY A 81 8.70 14.10 -7.06
C GLY A 81 7.62 14.21 -5.99
N LEU A 82 7.30 15.43 -5.53
CA LEU A 82 6.23 15.69 -4.56
C LEU A 82 4.84 15.37 -5.09
N LEU A 83 4.54 15.75 -6.35
CA LEU A 83 3.29 15.38 -7.01
C LEU A 83 3.17 13.85 -7.12
N GLY A 84 4.26 13.18 -7.48
CA GLY A 84 4.33 11.72 -7.48
C GLY A 84 3.95 11.10 -6.14
N MET A 85 4.50 11.61 -5.03
CA MET A 85 4.10 11.15 -3.68
C MET A 85 2.61 11.37 -3.40
N GLY A 86 2.05 12.52 -3.79
CA GLY A 86 0.64 12.83 -3.58
C GLY A 86 -0.32 11.91 -4.33
N VAL A 87 0.04 11.49 -5.55
CA VAL A 87 -0.77 10.60 -6.37
C VAL A 87 -0.62 9.12 -5.96
N ASN A 88 0.39 8.77 -5.15
CA ASN A 88 0.62 7.40 -4.70
C ASN A 88 -0.57 6.81 -3.92
N TYR A 89 -1.15 7.58 -2.98
CA TYR A 89 -2.27 7.13 -2.15
C TYR A 89 -3.57 6.82 -2.94
N PRO A 90 -4.07 7.70 -3.84
CA PRO A 90 -5.26 7.37 -4.62
C PRO A 90 -5.03 6.18 -5.57
N ILE A 91 -3.82 6.03 -6.13
CA ILE A 91 -3.48 4.88 -6.98
C ILE A 91 -3.48 3.59 -6.13
N TYR A 92 -2.83 3.60 -4.96
CA TYR A 92 -2.86 2.47 -4.02
C TYR A 92 -4.28 1.99 -3.73
N LYS A 93 -5.20 2.92 -3.42
CA LYS A 93 -6.59 2.57 -3.11
C LYS A 93 -7.31 1.89 -4.28
N LYS A 94 -7.04 2.32 -5.52
CA LYS A 94 -7.59 1.71 -6.74
C LYS A 94 -7.03 0.29 -6.96
N LEU A 95 -5.72 0.11 -6.87
CA LEU A 95 -5.08 -1.21 -6.98
C LEU A 95 -5.54 -2.17 -5.89
N LEU A 96 -5.70 -1.68 -4.66
CA LEU A 96 -6.20 -2.47 -3.53
C LEU A 96 -7.62 -2.97 -3.79
N ALA A 97 -8.50 -2.11 -4.31
CA ALA A 97 -9.88 -2.50 -4.64
C ALA A 97 -9.91 -3.55 -5.75
N GLN A 98 -9.11 -3.39 -6.80
CA GLN A 98 -8.99 -4.36 -7.89
C GLN A 98 -8.44 -5.71 -7.42
N GLY A 99 -7.38 -5.68 -6.60
CA GLY A 99 -6.81 -6.88 -6.00
C GLY A 99 -7.82 -7.62 -5.14
N LYS A 100 -8.58 -6.91 -4.29
CA LYS A 100 -9.66 -7.49 -3.50
C LYS A 100 -10.77 -8.07 -4.36
N GLN A 101 -11.20 -7.38 -5.41
CA GLN A 101 -12.24 -7.92 -6.30
C GLN A 101 -11.81 -9.20 -7.01
N LYS A 102 -10.54 -9.29 -7.44
CA LYS A 102 -10.00 -10.48 -8.12
C LYS A 102 -10.08 -11.74 -7.25
N TYR A 103 -9.87 -11.62 -5.94
CA TYR A 103 -9.92 -12.74 -4.99
C TYR A 103 -11.20 -12.77 -4.14
N ALA A 104 -12.17 -11.90 -4.41
CA ALA A 104 -13.36 -11.74 -3.57
C ALA A 104 -14.18 -13.03 -3.50
N PHE A 105 -14.31 -13.74 -4.62
CA PHE A 105 -15.06 -15.00 -4.69
C PHE A 105 -14.41 -16.08 -3.81
N GLU A 106 -13.11 -16.35 -4.01
CA GLU A 106 -12.36 -17.35 -3.23
C GLU A 106 -12.35 -17.03 -1.72
N ILE A 107 -12.20 -15.76 -1.36
CA ILE A 107 -12.20 -15.32 0.05
C ILE A 107 -13.59 -15.50 0.67
N MET A 108 -14.66 -15.15 -0.05
CA MET A 108 -16.05 -15.30 0.42
C MET A 108 -16.45 -16.77 0.57
N GLU A 109 -16.09 -17.61 -0.40
CA GLU A 109 -16.36 -19.05 -0.36
C GLU A 109 -15.64 -19.71 0.83
N LEU A 110 -14.34 -19.42 1.00
CA LEU A 110 -13.56 -19.98 2.10
C LEU A 110 -14.04 -19.46 3.47
N ALA A 111 -14.48 -18.20 3.55
CA ALA A 111 -15.08 -17.64 4.76
C ALA A 111 -16.42 -18.31 5.09
N LYS A 112 -17.25 -18.59 4.08
CA LYS A 112 -18.51 -19.32 4.26
C LYS A 112 -18.27 -20.74 4.73
N GLU A 113 -17.30 -21.46 4.15
CA GLU A 113 -16.91 -22.80 4.62
C GLU A 113 -16.39 -22.84 6.06
N ILE A 114 -15.76 -21.77 6.53
CA ILE A 114 -15.32 -21.64 7.92
C ILE A 114 -16.51 -21.34 8.84
N SER A 115 -17.48 -20.55 8.38
CA SER A 115 -18.64 -20.12 9.18
C SER A 115 -19.77 -21.15 9.24
N GLU A 116 -19.89 -22.05 8.26
CA GLU A 116 -20.88 -23.13 8.25
C GLU A 116 -20.43 -24.38 9.04
N LYS A 117 -19.25 -24.33 9.67
CA LYS A 117 -18.75 -25.32 10.64
C LYS A 117 -18.68 -24.73 12.04
#